data_AF-A0A8T8SDM0-F1
#
_entry.id   AF-A0A8T8SDM0-F1
#
_cell.length_a   1.000
_cell.length_b   1.000
_cell.length_c   1.000
_cell.angle_alpha   90.00
_cell.angle_beta   90.00
_cell.angle_gamma   90.00
#
_symmetry.space_group_name_H-M   'P 1'
#
loop_
_entity.id
_entity.type
_entity.pdbx_description
1 polymer ?
#
loop_
_entity_poly.entity_id
_entity_poly.type
_entity_poly.pdbx_seq_one_letter_code
_entity_poly.pdbx_strand_id
1 'polypeptide(L)'
;MTPHDFLQKWQNVELKERSASQSHFNDLCALLGVLDPVSADRKGEWFTFEKGANKASGGNGWADVWRRECFGWEYKGRHANLDKAYSQLLQYSVALENPPLLIVSDMNRIVIRTNWTNSVQETHEIALNDLTDGA
;
A
#
# COMPACT_ATOMS: atom_id res chain seq x y z
N MET A 1 15.73 6.56 7.13
CA MET A 1 15.28 5.84 8.34
C MET A 1 15.95 4.48 8.34
N THR A 2 16.38 3.93 9.49
CA THR A 2 16.94 2.56 9.52
C THR A 2 15.83 1.51 9.70
N PRO A 3 16.04 0.24 9.32
CA PRO A 3 15.06 -0.82 9.59
C PRO A 3 14.71 -0.95 11.07
N HIS A 4 15.69 -0.79 11.96
CA HIS A 4 15.47 -0.84 13.39
C HIS A 4 14.59 0.32 13.90
N ASP A 5 14.82 1.54 13.42
CA ASP A 5 13.98 2.70 13.76
C ASP A 5 12.54 2.51 13.27
N PHE A 6 12.37 1.97 12.06
CA PHE A 6 11.05 1.67 11.49
C PHE A 6 10.30 0.66 12.36
N LEU A 7 10.95 -0.46 12.71
CA LEU A 7 10.37 -1.50 13.55
C LEU A 7 9.98 -0.95 14.93
N GLN A 8 10.90 -0.24 15.60
CA GLN A 8 10.63 0.37 16.91
C GLN A 8 9.43 1.31 16.88
N LYS A 9 9.29 2.10 15.81
CA LYS A 9 8.17 3.03 15.66
C LYS A 9 6.84 2.33 15.42
N TRP A 10 6.79 1.28 14.60
CA TRP A 10 5.53 0.72 14.08
C TRP A 10 5.05 -0.56 14.77
N GLN A 11 5.94 -1.34 15.41
CA GLN A 11 5.62 -2.65 16.01
C GLN A 11 4.46 -2.62 17.04
N ASN A 12 4.32 -1.51 17.80
CA ASN A 12 3.34 -1.37 18.88
C ASN A 12 2.37 -0.21 18.68
N VAL A 13 2.17 0.24 17.43
CA VAL A 13 1.19 1.30 17.17
C VAL A 13 -0.23 0.75 17.32
N GLU A 14 -1.05 1.43 18.13
CA GLU A 14 -2.47 1.13 18.36
C GLU A 14 -3.40 2.15 17.67
N LEU A 15 -2.83 3.08 16.89
CA LEU A 15 -3.59 4.07 16.15
C LEU A 15 -4.50 3.40 15.12
N LYS A 16 -5.66 4.02 14.87
CA LYS A 16 -6.55 3.62 13.79
C LYS A 16 -5.84 3.78 12.44
N GLU A 17 -6.14 2.87 11.52
CA GLU A 17 -5.67 2.86 10.12
C GLU A 17 -5.63 4.26 9.50
N ARG A 18 -6.78 4.95 9.48
CA ARG A 18 -6.93 6.28 8.87
C ARG A 18 -6.01 7.35 9.47
N SER A 19 -5.57 7.18 10.71
CA SER A 19 -4.68 8.12 11.40
C SER A 19 -3.20 7.80 11.21
N ALA A 20 -2.88 6.59 10.75
CA ALA A 20 -1.51 6.06 10.74
C ALA A 20 -0.97 5.77 9.33
N SER A 21 -1.83 5.42 8.37
CA SER A 21 -1.44 4.90 7.05
C SER A 21 -0.49 5.83 6.27
N GLN A 22 -0.80 7.13 6.19
CA GLN A 22 0.05 8.08 5.46
C GLN A 22 1.43 8.25 6.12
N SER A 23 1.47 8.35 7.46
CA SER A 23 2.75 8.42 8.18
C SER A 23 3.57 7.13 8.03
N HIS A 24 2.92 5.97 8.14
CA HIS A 24 3.56 4.68 7.94
C HIS A 24 4.17 4.57 6.55
N PHE A 25 3.42 4.98 5.52
CA PHE A 25 3.90 4.94 4.15
C PHE A 25 5.05 5.92 3.91
N ASN A 26 4.99 7.13 4.45
CA ASN A 26 6.10 8.09 4.36
C ASN A 26 7.38 7.57 4.99
N ASP A 27 7.27 6.93 6.16
CA ASP A 27 8.41 6.28 6.80
C ASP A 27 8.94 5.10 5.97
N LEU A 28 8.07 4.35 5.30
CA LEU A 28 8.46 3.26 4.41
C LEU A 28 9.22 3.81 3.20
N CYS A 29 8.79 4.94 2.63
CA CYS A 29 9.55 5.66 1.61
C CYS A 29 10.93 6.08 2.13
N ALA A 30 11.00 6.63 3.34
CA ALA A 30 12.26 7.04 3.98
C ALA A 30 13.19 5.87 4.35
N LEU A 31 12.63 4.68 4.60
CA LEU A 31 13.38 3.44 4.79
C LEU A 31 13.97 2.94 3.46
N LEU A 32 13.18 3.00 2.38
CA LEU A 32 13.58 2.55 1.04
C LEU A 32 14.42 3.59 0.28
N GLY A 33 14.63 4.78 0.83
CA GLY A 33 15.38 5.86 0.18
C GLY A 33 14.68 6.47 -1.04
N VAL A 34 13.35 6.35 -1.11
CA VAL A 34 12.53 6.94 -2.19
C VAL A 34 11.77 8.15 -1.68
N LEU A 35 11.41 9.07 -2.59
CA LEU A 35 10.56 10.21 -2.24
C LEU A 35 9.14 9.73 -1.86
N ASP A 36 8.54 10.39 -0.88
CA ASP A 36 7.13 10.21 -0.52
C ASP A 36 6.19 10.78 -1.61
N PRO A 37 4.90 10.40 -1.63
CA PRO A 37 3.97 10.87 -2.67
C PRO A 37 3.91 12.39 -2.82
N VAL A 38 3.91 13.14 -1.73
CA VAL A 38 3.76 14.61 -1.75
C VAL A 38 5.02 15.29 -2.27
N SER A 39 6.20 14.80 -1.85
CA SER A 39 7.49 15.32 -2.30
C SER A 39 7.77 14.96 -3.77
N ALA A 40 7.44 13.74 -4.17
CA ALA A 40 7.66 13.23 -5.52
C ALA A 40 6.71 13.86 -6.55
N ASP A 41 5.44 14.03 -6.18
CA ASP A 41 4.38 14.46 -7.08
C ASP A 41 3.35 15.32 -6.34
N ARG A 42 3.68 16.61 -6.25
CA ARG A 42 2.84 17.62 -5.57
C ARG A 42 1.44 17.76 -6.14
N LYS A 43 1.21 17.31 -7.38
CA LYS A 43 -0.10 17.39 -8.04
C LYS A 43 -0.89 16.09 -7.94
N GLY A 44 -0.25 14.98 -7.57
CA GLY A 44 -0.86 13.66 -7.53
C GLY A 44 -1.27 13.11 -8.89
N GLU A 45 -0.57 13.52 -9.96
CA GLU A 45 -0.80 13.06 -11.33
C GLU A 45 -0.41 11.58 -11.54
N TRP A 46 0.64 11.12 -10.87
CA TRP A 46 1.23 9.78 -11.02
C TRP A 46 1.65 9.12 -9.70
N PHE A 47 1.72 9.83 -8.57
CA PHE A 47 1.96 9.23 -7.25
C PHE A 47 1.24 10.02 -6.16
N THR A 48 0.24 9.43 -5.52
CA THR A 48 -0.61 10.16 -4.59
C THR A 48 -1.22 9.29 -3.51
N PHE A 49 -1.66 9.94 -2.43
CA PHE A 49 -2.54 9.36 -1.43
C PHE A 49 -3.99 9.51 -1.86
N GLU A 50 -4.84 8.59 -1.40
CA GLU A 50 -6.29 8.65 -1.61
C GLU A 50 -6.63 8.88 -3.10
N LYS A 51 -6.18 7.95 -3.97
CA LYS A 51 -6.55 8.00 -5.39
C LYS A 51 -7.99 7.51 -5.56
N GLY A 52 -8.87 8.40 -5.99
CA GLY A 52 -10.26 8.04 -6.31
C GLY A 52 -10.35 7.04 -7.47
N ALA A 53 -11.20 6.04 -7.30
CA ALA A 53 -11.50 4.98 -8.26
C ALA A 53 -13.02 4.86 -8.41
N ASN A 54 -13.57 5.38 -9.50
CA ASN A 54 -15.00 5.25 -9.77
C ASN A 54 -15.32 3.81 -10.19
N LYS A 55 -16.26 3.14 -9.50
CA LYS A 55 -16.74 1.81 -9.92
C LYS A 55 -17.54 1.94 -11.21
N ALA A 56 -17.35 0.99 -12.12
CA ALA A 56 -18.22 0.82 -13.29
C ALA A 56 -19.71 0.62 -12.93
N SER A 57 -20.00 0.10 -11.73
CA SER A 57 -21.36 -0.19 -11.24
C SER A 57 -22.00 0.94 -10.42
N GLY A 58 -21.39 2.13 -10.34
CA GLY A 58 -21.82 3.21 -9.45
C GLY A 58 -21.31 3.02 -8.02
N GLY A 59 -20.49 3.96 -7.55
CA GLY A 59 -19.85 3.95 -6.24
C GLY A 59 -18.42 4.46 -6.31
N ASN A 60 -17.99 5.19 -5.29
CA ASN A 60 -16.63 5.73 -5.20
C ASN A 60 -15.79 4.80 -4.34
N GLY A 61 -14.74 4.23 -4.92
CA GLY A 61 -13.64 3.59 -4.22
C GLY A 61 -12.44 4.52 -4.13
N TRP A 62 -11.50 4.15 -3.27
CA TRP A 62 -10.25 4.85 -3.10
C TRP A 62 -9.16 3.79 -2.91
N ALA A 63 -7.98 4.03 -3.45
CA ALA A 63 -6.76 3.38 -2.97
C ALA A 63 -6.06 4.35 -2.01
N ASP A 64 -5.62 3.86 -0.86
CA ASP A 64 -4.91 4.68 0.12
C ASP A 64 -3.62 5.26 -0.45
N VAL A 65 -2.90 4.48 -1.25
CA VAL A 65 -1.76 4.97 -2.04
C VAL A 65 -1.84 4.39 -3.45
N TRP A 66 -1.51 5.22 -4.43
CA TRP A 66 -1.43 4.80 -5.81
C TRP A 66 -0.22 5.41 -6.49
N ARG A 67 0.52 4.58 -7.21
CA ARG A 67 1.58 5.02 -8.10
C ARG A 67 1.35 4.43 -9.48
N ARG A 68 1.18 5.31 -10.47
CA ARG A 68 0.89 4.97 -11.85
C ARG A 68 1.88 3.94 -12.38
N GLU A 69 1.36 2.93 -13.08
CA GLU A 69 2.14 1.81 -13.66
C GLU A 69 2.97 0.99 -12.65
N CYS A 70 2.82 1.24 -11.34
CA CYS A 70 3.59 0.57 -10.30
C CYS A 70 2.69 -0.25 -9.37
N PHE A 71 1.79 0.41 -8.64
CA PHE A 71 0.94 -0.27 -7.65
C PHE A 71 -0.33 0.51 -7.29
N GLY A 72 -1.35 -0.24 -6.86
CA GLY A 72 -2.36 0.25 -5.92
C GLY A 72 -2.08 -0.33 -4.53
N TRP A 73 -2.31 0.45 -3.48
CA TRP A 73 -2.07 0.07 -2.10
C TRP A 73 -3.28 0.38 -1.24
N GLU A 74 -3.72 -0.61 -0.46
CA GLU A 74 -4.81 -0.47 0.51
C GLU A 74 -4.33 -0.84 1.93
N TYR A 75 -4.57 0.03 2.90
CA TYR A 75 -4.34 -0.24 4.30
C TYR A 75 -5.58 -0.87 4.95
N LYS A 76 -5.34 -1.60 6.03
CA LYS A 76 -6.37 -1.96 6.99
C LYS A 76 -5.88 -1.75 8.43
N GLY A 77 -6.82 -1.68 9.36
CA GLY A 77 -6.53 -1.77 10.78
C GLY A 77 -5.73 -3.04 11.11
N ARG A 78 -4.97 -2.97 12.21
CA ARG A 78 -4.13 -4.07 12.68
C ARG A 78 -4.95 -5.37 12.84
N HIS A 79 -4.38 -6.49 12.39
CA HIS A 79 -5.01 -7.82 12.41
C HIS A 79 -6.31 -7.95 11.57
N ALA A 80 -6.60 -6.99 10.69
CA ALA A 80 -7.71 -7.11 9.76
C ALA A 80 -7.47 -8.20 8.71
N ASN A 81 -8.55 -8.58 8.03
CA ASN A 81 -8.49 -9.54 6.93
C ASN A 81 -7.97 -8.84 5.66
N LEU A 82 -6.71 -9.13 5.31
CA LEU A 82 -6.04 -8.58 4.13
C LEU A 82 -6.57 -9.16 2.81
N ASP A 83 -7.13 -10.37 2.79
CA ASP A 83 -7.76 -10.92 1.59
C ASP A 83 -9.03 -10.15 1.19
N LYS A 84 -9.77 -9.67 2.19
CA LYS A 84 -10.92 -8.79 1.96
C LYS A 84 -10.48 -7.44 1.42
N ALA A 85 -9.40 -6.87 1.95
CA ALA A 85 -8.81 -5.63 1.43
C ALA A 85 -8.34 -5.81 -0.03
N TYR A 86 -7.69 -6.93 -0.32
CA TYR A 86 -7.25 -7.27 -1.68
C TYR A 86 -8.44 -7.38 -2.63
N SER A 87 -9.50 -8.07 -2.20
CA SER A 87 -10.73 -8.19 -2.98
C SER A 87 -11.37 -6.83 -3.28
N GLN A 88 -11.29 -5.87 -2.34
CA GLN A 88 -11.75 -4.49 -2.56
C GLN A 88 -10.86 -3.79 -3.60
N LEU A 89 -9.54 -3.84 -3.41
CA LEU A 89 -8.58 -3.20 -4.30
C LEU A 89 -8.65 -3.75 -5.74
N LEU A 90 -8.86 -5.07 -5.89
CA LEU A 90 -9.04 -5.72 -7.18
C LEU A 90 -10.26 -5.19 -7.94
N GLN A 91 -11.38 -4.91 -7.26
CA GLN A 91 -12.57 -4.31 -7.89
C GLN A 91 -12.32 -2.92 -8.47
N TYR A 92 -11.33 -2.20 -7.94
CA TYR A 92 -10.96 -0.86 -8.39
C TYR A 92 -9.79 -0.84 -9.36
N SER A 93 -9.11 -1.97 -9.59
CA SER A 93 -7.89 -2.07 -10.40
C SER A 93 -8.01 -1.37 -11.76
N VAL A 94 -9.10 -1.58 -12.49
CA VAL A 94 -9.34 -0.93 -13.80
C VAL A 94 -9.40 0.59 -13.68
N ALA A 95 -10.10 1.13 -12.68
CA ALA A 95 -10.19 2.56 -12.43
C ALA A 95 -8.86 3.17 -11.94
N LEU A 96 -7.96 2.33 -11.43
CA LEU A 96 -6.59 2.67 -11.03
C LEU A 96 -5.57 2.44 -12.16
N GLU A 97 -6.03 2.33 -13.41
CA GLU A 97 -5.20 2.08 -14.60
C GLU A 97 -4.53 0.70 -14.62
N ASN A 98 -5.16 -0.30 -14.00
CA ASN A 98 -4.69 -1.69 -13.90
C ASN A 98 -3.21 -1.80 -13.47
N PRO A 99 -2.87 -1.34 -12.24
CA PRO A 99 -1.50 -1.36 -11.79
C PRO A 99 -0.98 -2.82 -11.71
N PRO A 100 0.31 -3.06 -11.98
CA PRO A 100 0.87 -4.42 -12.02
C PRO A 100 0.96 -5.07 -10.65
N LEU A 101 0.95 -4.28 -9.57
CA LEU A 101 0.94 -4.77 -8.19
C LEU A 101 -0.30 -4.26 -7.45
N LEU A 102 -0.92 -5.16 -6.69
CA LEU A 102 -1.99 -4.85 -5.75
C LEU A 102 -1.48 -5.20 -4.36
N ILE A 103 -1.26 -4.17 -3.55
CA ILE A 103 -0.59 -4.28 -2.26
C ILE A 103 -1.60 -4.01 -1.16
N VAL A 104 -1.58 -4.83 -0.12
CA VAL A 104 -2.39 -4.61 1.07
C VAL A 104 -1.54 -4.69 2.32
N SER A 105 -1.85 -3.86 3.32
CA SER A 105 -1.08 -3.83 4.56
C SER A 105 -1.92 -3.54 5.79
N ASP A 106 -1.63 -4.23 6.90
CA ASP A 106 -2.18 -3.91 8.22
C ASP A 106 -1.16 -3.15 9.10
N MET A 107 -0.16 -2.52 8.47
CA MET A 107 1.04 -1.91 9.05
C MET A 107 2.02 -2.87 9.72
N ASN A 108 1.62 -4.11 10.03
CA ASN A 108 2.52 -5.15 10.53
C ASN A 108 2.99 -6.11 9.44
N ARG A 109 2.17 -6.28 8.41
CA ARG A 109 2.43 -7.13 7.26
C ARG A 109 2.13 -6.35 5.99
N ILE A 110 2.93 -6.61 4.96
CA ILE A 110 2.74 -6.11 3.61
C ILE A 110 2.57 -7.34 2.72
N VAL A 111 1.42 -7.47 2.08
CA VAL A 111 1.13 -8.55 1.13
C VAL A 111 1.08 -7.94 -0.26
N ILE A 112 2.00 -8.37 -1.11
CA ILE A 112 2.15 -7.93 -2.49
C ILE A 112 1.61 -9.03 -3.39
N ARG A 113 0.62 -8.71 -4.23
CA ARG A 113 0.07 -9.63 -5.23
C ARG A 113 0.26 -9.06 -6.62
N THR A 114 0.67 -9.93 -7.53
CA THR A 114 0.87 -9.54 -8.94
C THR A 114 -0.47 -9.53 -9.70
N ASN A 115 -0.58 -8.62 -10.68
CA ASN A 115 -1.81 -8.34 -11.42
C ASN A 115 -1.56 -8.21 -12.93
N TRP A 116 -0.79 -9.16 -13.50
CA TRP A 116 -0.53 -9.23 -14.92
C TRP A 116 -1.59 -10.05 -15.65
N THR A 117 -1.97 -9.64 -16.86
CA THR A 117 -3.11 -10.20 -17.61
C THR A 117 -2.88 -11.57 -18.25
N ASN A 118 -1.68 -12.16 -18.13
CA ASN A 118 -1.34 -13.45 -18.76
C ASN A 118 -0.38 -14.30 -17.91
N SER A 119 -0.43 -14.16 -16.58
CA SER A 119 0.37 -14.99 -15.67
C SER A 119 -0.48 -15.48 -14.51
N VAL A 120 -0.01 -16.55 -13.86
CA VAL A 120 -0.49 -16.90 -12.53
C VAL A 120 -0.09 -15.78 -11.57
N GLN A 121 -0.98 -15.44 -10.65
CA GLN A 121 -0.67 -14.46 -9.61
C GLN A 121 0.39 -15.03 -8.66
N GLU A 122 1.41 -14.25 -8.39
CA GLU A 122 2.38 -14.49 -7.32
C GLU A 122 2.00 -13.66 -6.09
N THR A 123 2.31 -14.19 -4.91
CA THR A 123 2.06 -13.52 -3.62
C THR A 123 3.35 -13.50 -2.82
N HIS A 124 3.73 -12.32 -2.35
CA HIS A 124 4.86 -12.12 -1.44
C HIS A 124 4.35 -11.47 -0.16
N GLU A 125 4.70 -12.04 0.98
CA GLU A 125 4.38 -11.48 2.29
C GLU A 125 5.68 -11.03 2.96
N ILE A 126 5.65 -9.82 3.51
CA ILE A 126 6.75 -9.23 4.26
C ILE A 126 6.19 -8.81 5.61
N ALA A 127 6.64 -9.44 6.68
CA ALA A 127 6.39 -8.98 8.04
C ALA A 127 7.37 -7.85 8.40
N LEU A 128 7.01 -6.99 9.35
CA LEU A 128 7.92 -5.94 9.83
C LEU A 128 9.28 -6.47 10.31
N ASN A 129 9.30 -7.64 10.93
CA ASN A 129 10.54 -8.24 11.39
C ASN A 129 11.45 -8.67 10.22
N ASP A 130 10.88 -9.02 9.06
CA ASP A 130 11.67 -9.42 7.89
C ASP A 130 12.44 -8.21 7.30
N LEU A 131 12.01 -6.97 7.61
CA LEU A 131 12.70 -5.75 7.19
C LEU A 131 14.09 -5.60 7.83
N THR A 132 14.34 -6.26 8.97
CA THR A 132 15.65 -6.23 9.62
C THR A 132 16.64 -7.25 9.05
N ASP A 133 16.16 -8.25 8.31
CA ASP A 133 16.98 -9.37 7.82
C ASP A 133 17.68 -9.05 6.49
N GLY A 134 17.30 -7.95 5.83
CA GLY A 134 17.92 -7.46 4.60
C GLY A 134 19.08 -6.46 4.82
N ALA A 135 19.49 -6.22 6.06
CA ALA A 135 20.53 -5.27 6.46
C ALA A 135 21.95 -5.85 6.46
#